data_AF-A0A7S3LYU0-F1
#
_entry.id   AF-A0A7S3LYU0-F1
#
_cell.length_a   1.000
_cell.length_b   1.000
_cell.length_c   1.000
_cell.angle_alpha   90.00
_cell.angle_beta   90.00
_cell.angle_gamma   90.00
#
_symmetry.space_group_name_H-M   'P 1'
#
loop_
_entity.id
_entity.type
_entity.pdbx_description
1 polymer ?
#
loop_
_entity_poly.entity_id
_entity_poly.type
_entity_poly.pdbx_seq_one_letter_code
_entity_poly.pdbx_strand_id
1 'polypeptide(L)'
;ADQGNPSIDYCTVQAYEPVMQELPKRLVCCQAGDLVLWDSRTVHANSPASKQPVGPRDQLLRAVAYVCMVPQSFAPKDVRQGRRAAFEHGFSTSHWPQRLDLGSMGPGPKLSLAEASKEVQDLVG
;
A
#
# COMPACT_ATOMS: atom_id res chain seq x y z
N ALA A 1 3.56 27.26 2.17
CA ALA A 1 2.59 26.17 2.00
C ALA A 1 3.03 25.37 0.79
N ASP A 2 3.36 24.10 0.99
CA ASP A 2 3.97 23.19 0.01
C ASP A 2 3.10 22.86 -1.23
N GLN A 3 1.86 23.36 -1.25
CA GLN A 3 0.86 23.06 -2.28
C GLN A 3 1.15 23.64 -3.68
N GLY A 4 2.21 24.44 -3.83
CA GLY A 4 2.65 24.99 -5.12
C GLY A 4 3.81 24.23 -5.79
N ASN A 5 4.35 23.19 -5.13
CA ASN A 5 5.46 22.43 -5.68
C ASN A 5 4.94 21.24 -6.51
N PRO A 6 5.18 21.21 -7.84
CA PRO A 6 4.72 20.11 -8.70
C PRO A 6 5.39 18.76 -8.38
N SER A 7 6.42 18.74 -7.53
CA SER A 7 7.06 17.51 -7.05
C SER A 7 6.41 16.94 -5.78
N ILE A 8 5.39 17.59 -5.22
CA ILE A 8 4.68 17.15 -4.01
C ILE A 8 3.32 16.60 -4.44
N ASP A 9 3.11 15.30 -4.21
CA ASP A 9 1.93 14.54 -4.63
C ASP A 9 0.95 14.26 -3.49
N TYR A 10 1.13 14.91 -2.33
CA TYR A 10 0.24 14.82 -1.18
C TYR A 10 -0.23 16.22 -0.73
N CYS A 11 -1.39 16.25 -0.08
CA CYS A 11 -1.92 17.44 0.56
C CYS A 11 -2.10 17.17 2.05
N THR A 12 -1.56 18.04 2.90
CA THR A 12 -1.79 17.99 4.35
C THR A 12 -3.08 18.72 4.69
N VAL A 13 -4.03 18.00 5.27
CA VAL A 13 -5.28 18.55 5.77
C VAL A 13 -5.20 18.67 7.29
N GLN A 14 -5.38 19.89 7.83
CA GLN A 14 -5.34 20.12 9.27
C GLN A 14 -6.65 19.70 9.94
N ALA A 15 -6.59 19.33 11.22
CA ALA A 15 -7.76 18.84 11.96
C ALA A 15 -8.88 19.89 12.11
N TYR A 16 -8.54 21.18 12.05
CA TYR A 16 -9.48 22.29 12.13
C TYR A 16 -10.07 22.70 10.76
N GLU A 17 -9.61 22.11 9.66
CA GLU A 17 -10.13 22.44 8.33
C GLU A 17 -11.60 21.99 8.21
N PRO A 18 -12.47 22.78 7.53
CA PRO A 18 -13.89 22.44 7.37
C PRO A 18 -14.12 21.03 6.81
N VAL A 19 -13.26 20.60 5.87
CA VAL A 19 -13.30 19.24 5.28
C VAL A 19 -13.19 18.13 6.36
N MET A 20 -12.51 18.39 7.47
CA MET A 20 -12.36 17.44 8.59
C MET A 20 -13.46 17.59 9.66
N GLN A 21 -14.12 18.74 9.75
CA GLN A 21 -15.14 19.04 10.76
C GLN A 21 -16.56 18.73 10.25
N GLU A 22 -16.85 19.07 9.00
CA GLU A 22 -18.21 19.16 8.46
C GLU A 22 -18.58 17.98 7.56
N LEU A 23 -17.60 17.35 6.91
CA LEU A 23 -17.91 16.24 6.01
C LEU A 23 -18.32 14.98 6.77
N PRO A 24 -19.33 14.24 6.28
CA PRO A 24 -19.74 12.99 6.87
C PRO A 24 -18.61 11.97 6.79
N LYS A 25 -18.22 11.43 7.94
CA LYS A 25 -17.20 10.38 8.06
C LYS A 25 -17.88 9.02 8.07
N ARG A 26 -17.35 8.08 7.30
CA ARG A 26 -17.80 6.70 7.30
C ARG A 26 -16.69 5.79 7.77
N LEU A 27 -16.89 5.16 8.92
CA LEU A 27 -16.02 4.10 9.39
C LEU A 27 -16.27 2.85 8.55
N VAL A 28 -15.22 2.33 7.93
CA VAL A 28 -15.28 1.07 7.18
C VAL A 28 -14.89 -0.06 8.13
N CYS A 29 -15.86 -0.89 8.49
CA CYS A 29 -15.65 -2.10 9.29
C CYS A 29 -15.27 -3.26 8.37
N CYS A 30 -14.27 -4.05 8.77
CA CYS A 30 -13.77 -5.18 7.98
C CYS A 30 -13.58 -6.41 8.87
N GLN A 31 -13.75 -7.59 8.30
CA GLN A 31 -13.32 -8.87 8.84
C GLN A 31 -12.02 -9.33 8.17
N ALA A 32 -11.39 -10.36 8.73
CA ALA A 32 -10.24 -10.98 8.10
C ALA A 32 -10.62 -11.51 6.70
N GLY A 33 -9.86 -11.08 5.68
CA GLY A 33 -10.10 -11.44 4.28
C GLY A 33 -10.84 -10.38 3.45
N ASP A 34 -11.42 -9.36 4.09
CA ASP A 34 -12.08 -8.27 3.35
C ASP A 34 -11.07 -7.42 2.58
N LEU A 35 -11.45 -7.02 1.36
CA LEU A 35 -10.71 -6.08 0.52
C LEU A 35 -11.42 -4.72 0.49
N VAL A 36 -10.72 -3.67 0.91
CA VAL A 36 -11.23 -2.30 0.87
C VAL A 36 -10.60 -1.56 -0.31
N LEU A 37 -11.44 -1.11 -1.25
CA LEU A 37 -11.05 -0.31 -2.41
C LEU A 37 -11.75 1.05 -2.36
N TRP A 38 -11.07 2.08 -2.83
CA TRP A 38 -11.62 3.43 -2.97
C TRP A 38 -11.06 4.13 -4.20
N ASP A 39 -11.80 5.11 -4.72
CA ASP A 39 -11.31 6.00 -5.77
C ASP A 39 -10.11 6.79 -5.24
N SER A 40 -9.03 6.93 -6.02
CA SER A 40 -7.77 7.55 -5.57
C SER A 40 -7.90 8.98 -5.06
N ARG A 41 -8.99 9.69 -5.39
CA ARG A 41 -9.29 11.04 -4.91
C ARG A 41 -10.06 11.06 -3.59
N THR A 42 -10.45 9.90 -3.07
CA THR A 42 -11.19 9.77 -1.82
C THR A 42 -10.28 10.11 -0.63
N VAL A 43 -10.65 11.12 0.14
CA VAL A 43 -9.99 11.44 1.41
C VAL A 43 -10.23 10.29 2.39
N HIS A 44 -9.15 9.73 2.93
CA HIS A 44 -9.20 8.60 3.85
C HIS A 44 -8.09 8.73 4.91
N ALA A 45 -8.29 8.10 6.05
CA ALA A 45 -7.32 8.07 7.15
C ALA A 45 -7.49 6.81 7.98
N ASN A 46 -6.41 6.39 8.63
CA ASN A 46 -6.48 5.36 9.67
C ASN A 46 -7.22 5.92 10.88
N SER A 47 -8.18 5.16 11.42
CA SER A 47 -8.82 5.49 12.70
C SER A 47 -8.16 4.73 13.84
N PRO A 48 -7.99 5.38 15.02
CA PRO A 48 -7.79 4.64 16.27
C PRO A 48 -9.00 3.74 16.54
N ALA A 49 -8.83 2.79 17.44
CA ALA A 49 -9.91 1.92 17.87
C ALA A 49 -11.03 2.75 18.53
N SER A 50 -12.28 2.51 18.14
CA SER A 50 -13.45 3.20 18.71
C SER A 50 -13.76 2.78 20.15
N LYS A 51 -13.22 1.64 20.58
CA LYS A 51 -13.27 1.13 21.94
C LYS A 51 -11.87 0.67 22.34
N GLN A 52 -11.56 0.74 23.64
CA GLN A 52 -10.33 0.13 24.11
C GLN A 52 -10.36 -1.39 23.82
N PRO A 53 -9.28 -1.94 23.23
CA PRO A 53 -9.18 -3.37 23.02
C PRO A 53 -9.22 -4.13 24.35
N VAL A 54 -10.10 -5.13 24.43
CA VAL A 54 -10.19 -6.03 25.59
C VAL A 54 -9.51 -7.33 25.19
N GLY A 55 -8.22 -7.47 25.51
CA GLY A 55 -7.44 -8.64 25.15
C GLY A 55 -6.00 -8.57 25.68
N PRO A 56 -5.27 -9.68 25.66
CA PRO A 56 -3.86 -9.72 26.03
C PRO A 56 -3.03 -8.76 25.16
N ARG A 57 -2.09 -8.04 25.77
CA ARG A 57 -1.28 -7.02 25.06
C ARG A 57 -0.32 -7.62 24.03
N ASP A 58 -0.06 -8.91 24.12
CA ASP A 58 0.79 -9.69 23.24
C ASP A 58 0.06 -10.25 21.99
N GLN A 59 -1.23 -9.93 21.82
CA GLN A 59 -2.00 -10.33 20.65
C GLN A 59 -2.16 -9.20 19.64
N LEU A 60 -2.00 -9.53 18.35
CA LEU A 60 -2.22 -8.60 17.25
C LEU A 60 -3.71 -8.21 17.17
N LEU A 61 -3.98 -6.91 17.26
CA LEU A 61 -5.35 -6.39 17.16
C LEU A 61 -5.85 -6.33 15.71
N ARG A 62 -4.97 -5.95 14.79
CA ARG A 62 -5.26 -5.80 13.36
C ARG A 62 -3.96 -5.86 12.57
N ALA A 63 -3.98 -6.64 11.49
CA ALA A 63 -2.96 -6.61 10.45
C ALA A 63 -3.63 -6.27 9.12
N VAL A 64 -2.97 -5.45 8.31
CA VAL A 64 -3.42 -5.09 6.97
C VAL A 64 -2.23 -5.18 6.01
N ALA A 65 -2.49 -5.60 4.78
CA ALA A 65 -1.52 -5.54 3.69
C ALA A 65 -1.95 -4.42 2.73
N TYR A 66 -1.09 -3.42 2.55
CA TYR A 66 -1.33 -2.36 1.58
C TYR A 66 -0.93 -2.83 0.19
N VAL A 67 -1.86 -2.75 -0.76
CA VAL A 67 -1.65 -3.10 -2.17
C VAL A 67 -1.91 -1.88 -3.02
N CYS A 68 -0.89 -1.39 -3.72
CA CYS A 68 -1.05 -0.34 -4.73
C CYS A 68 -1.32 -0.97 -6.09
N MET A 69 -2.35 -0.49 -6.79
CA MET A 69 -2.79 -1.01 -8.09
C MET A 69 -2.82 0.12 -9.12
N VAL A 70 -2.26 -0.14 -10.30
CA VAL A 70 -2.36 0.72 -11.49
C VAL A 70 -2.58 -0.16 -12.72
N PRO A 71 -3.19 0.36 -13.80
CA PRO A 71 -3.27 -0.37 -15.07
C PRO A 71 -1.88 -0.78 -15.57
N GLN A 72 -1.76 -1.97 -16.15
CA GLN A 72 -0.48 -2.47 -16.69
C GLN A 72 0.12 -1.52 -17.74
N SER A 73 -0.72 -0.82 -18.51
CA SER A 73 -0.30 0.16 -19.51
C SER A 73 0.51 1.33 -18.92
N PHE A 74 0.40 1.58 -17.61
CA PHE A 74 1.14 2.63 -16.93
C PHE A 74 2.54 2.16 -16.51
N ALA A 75 2.79 0.85 -16.46
CA ALA A 75 4.05 0.24 -16.06
C ALA A 75 4.79 -0.35 -17.27
N PRO A 76 5.79 0.37 -17.81
CA PRO A 76 6.64 -0.11 -18.90
C PRO A 76 7.25 -1.50 -18.63
N LYS A 77 7.58 -2.23 -19.70
CA LYS A 77 8.05 -3.62 -19.61
C LYS A 77 9.33 -3.74 -18.77
N ASP A 78 10.26 -2.82 -18.94
CA ASP A 78 11.51 -2.71 -18.18
C ASP A 78 11.24 -2.45 -16.68
N VAL A 79 10.31 -1.57 -16.32
CA VAL A 79 9.90 -1.37 -14.92
C VAL A 79 9.37 -2.68 -14.32
N ARG A 80 8.48 -3.39 -15.02
CA ARG A 80 7.92 -4.67 -14.55
C ARG A 80 9.00 -5.74 -14.37
N GLN A 81 9.94 -5.83 -15.32
CA GLN A 81 11.06 -6.76 -15.24
C GLN A 81 12.01 -6.41 -14.07
N GLY A 82 12.33 -5.13 -13.89
CA GLY A 82 13.18 -4.67 -12.80
C GLY A 82 12.55 -4.90 -11.43
N ARG A 83 11.23 -4.71 -11.29
CA ARG A 83 10.50 -5.02 -10.05
C ARG A 83 10.50 -6.53 -9.75
N ARG A 84 10.38 -7.39 -10.77
CA ARG A 84 10.54 -8.85 -10.61
C ARG A 84 11.95 -9.18 -10.10
N ALA A 85 12.99 -8.63 -10.74
CA ALA A 85 14.37 -8.85 -10.30
C ALA A 85 14.62 -8.34 -8.88
N ALA A 86 14.04 -7.19 -8.50
CA ALA A 86 14.11 -6.64 -7.16
C ALA A 86 13.54 -7.61 -6.12
N PHE A 87 12.35 -8.19 -6.39
CA PHE A 87 11.78 -9.23 -5.54
C PHE A 87 12.72 -10.43 -5.39
N GLU A 88 13.25 -10.94 -6.50
CA GLU A 88 14.10 -12.14 -6.48
C GLU A 88 15.43 -11.92 -5.73
N HIS A 89 15.94 -10.70 -5.80
CA HIS A 89 17.20 -10.30 -5.15
C HIS A 89 16.99 -9.69 -3.76
N GLY A 90 15.75 -9.63 -3.26
CA GLY A 90 15.43 -9.12 -1.93
C GLY A 90 15.55 -7.60 -1.78
N PHE A 91 15.47 -6.83 -2.86
CA PHE A 91 15.43 -5.37 -2.80
C PHE A 91 14.01 -4.87 -2.52
N SER A 92 13.90 -3.87 -1.65
CA SER A 92 12.67 -3.10 -1.54
C SER A 92 12.52 -2.14 -2.72
N THR A 93 11.29 -1.71 -2.98
CA THR A 93 10.95 -0.72 -4.01
C THR A 93 10.06 0.36 -3.41
N SER A 94 9.93 1.50 -4.08
CA SER A 94 8.86 2.46 -3.76
C SER A 94 7.45 1.84 -3.92
N HIS A 95 6.48 2.54 -3.32
CA HIS A 95 5.07 2.18 -3.35
C HIS A 95 4.40 2.42 -4.71
N TRP A 96 5.07 3.09 -5.66
CA TRP A 96 4.53 3.34 -7.00
C TRP A 96 4.79 2.14 -7.92
N PRO A 97 3.79 1.32 -8.25
CA PRO A 97 3.97 0.11 -9.05
C PRO A 97 4.44 0.38 -10.48
N GLN A 98 4.18 1.58 -11.00
CA GLN A 98 4.60 2.06 -12.31
C GLN A 98 6.02 2.63 -12.37
N ARG A 99 6.72 2.70 -11.23
CA ARG A 99 8.12 3.16 -11.14
C ARG A 99 9.01 2.08 -10.55
N LEU A 100 10.30 2.20 -10.83
CA LEU A 100 11.33 1.38 -10.22
C LEU A 100 12.29 2.29 -9.46
N ASP A 101 11.94 2.57 -8.20
CA ASP A 101 12.86 3.23 -7.27
C ASP A 101 13.33 2.16 -6.28
N LEU A 102 14.58 1.74 -6.42
CA LEU A 102 15.17 0.70 -5.58
C LEU A 102 15.49 1.26 -4.19
N GLY A 103 15.11 0.50 -3.17
CA GLY A 103 15.50 0.74 -1.80
C GLY A 103 16.65 -0.16 -1.37
N SER A 104 16.74 -0.41 -0.07
CA SER A 104 17.76 -1.28 0.50
C SER A 104 17.46 -2.75 0.25
N MET A 105 18.51 -3.55 0.14
CA MET A 105 18.43 -5.01 0.15
C MET A 105 18.08 -5.49 1.56
N GLY A 106 17.07 -6.36 1.67
CA GLY A 106 16.71 -7.02 2.91
C GLY A 106 17.71 -8.12 3.28
N PRO A 107 17.74 -8.54 4.55
CA PRO A 107 18.64 -9.60 5.03
C PRO A 107 18.16 -11.02 4.65
N GLY A 108 17.00 -11.14 4.00
CA GLY A 108 16.39 -12.41 3.67
C GLY A 108 17.11 -13.16 2.55
N PRO A 109 16.87 -14.48 2.43
CA PRO A 109 17.35 -15.24 1.28
C PRO A 109 16.75 -14.68 -0.01
N LYS A 110 17.46 -14.91 -1.12
CA LYS A 110 16.88 -14.68 -2.46
C LYS A 110 15.64 -15.55 -2.62
N LEU A 111 14.61 -14.98 -3.23
CA LEU A 111 13.38 -15.68 -3.57
C LEU A 111 13.37 -15.93 -5.08
N SER A 112 12.79 -17.03 -5.54
CA SER A 112 12.64 -17.30 -6.97
C SER A 112 11.18 -17.47 -7.33
N LEU A 113 10.72 -16.80 -8.40
CA LEU A 113 9.38 -17.04 -8.91
C LEU A 113 9.21 -18.50 -9.40
N ALA A 114 10.29 -19.14 -9.84
CA ALA A 114 10.26 -20.55 -10.27
C ALA A 114 9.94 -21.51 -9.10
N GLU A 115 10.17 -21.10 -7.86
CA GLU A 115 9.87 -21.88 -6.65
C GLU A 115 8.45 -21.59 -6.12
N ALA A 116 7.75 -20.60 -6.69
CA ALA A 116 6.39 -20.27 -6.29
C ALA A 116 5.39 -21.34 -6.72
N SER A 117 4.20 -21.37 -6.11
CA SER A 117 3.13 -22.26 -6.53
C SER A 117 2.72 -22.00 -7.99
N LYS A 118 2.17 -23.02 -8.66
CA LYS A 118 1.68 -22.88 -10.04
C LYS A 118 0.67 -21.74 -10.19
N GLU A 119 -0.22 -21.56 -9.22
CA GLU A 119 -1.18 -20.47 -9.18
C GLU A 119 -0.50 -19.10 -9.21
N VAL A 120 0.56 -18.91 -8.42
CA VAL A 120 1.33 -17.65 -8.42
C VAL A 120 2.06 -17.46 -9.74
N GLN A 121 2.64 -18.51 -10.31
CA GLN A 121 3.31 -18.45 -11.61
C GLN A 121 2.33 -18.03 -12.71
N ASP A 122 1.12 -18.59 -12.72
CA ASP A 122 0.07 -18.27 -13.69
C ASP A 122 -0.44 -16.82 -13.54
N LEU A 123 -0.51 -16.29 -12.31
CA LEU A 123 -0.94 -14.91 -12.03
C LEU A 123 0.11 -13.85 -12.41
N VAL A 124 1.39 -14.18 -12.26
CA VAL A 124 2.48 -13.21 -12.40
C VAL A 124 2.96 -13.07 -13.87
N GLY A 125 2.63 -14.05 -14.73
CA GLY A 125 2.86 -14.02 -16.18
C GLY A 125 4.25 -13.54 -16.59
#